data_AF-A0A948QBF0-F1
#
_entry.id   AF-A0A948QBF0-F1
#
_cell.length_a   1.000
_cell.length_b   1.000
_cell.length_c   1.000
_cell.angle_alpha   90.00
_cell.angle_beta   90.00
_cell.angle_gamma   90.00
#
_symmetry.space_group_name_H-M   'P 1'
#
loop_
_entity.id
_entity.type
_entity.pdbx_description
1 polymer ?
#
loop_
_entity_poly.entity_id
_entity_poly.type
_entity_poly.pdbx_seq_one_letter_code
_entity_poly.pdbx_strand_id
1 'polypeptide(L)'
;VPAINVQKGNPKNIRGLSDLAKPNIRLATGNPESVCIGLYAFEILIKSNFMEKVGKNFVTFAGSGSKTAALLSTKVVDAILGWRVFAKWNPDTTENVLLKRKKLSV
;
A
#
# COMPACT_ATOMS: atom_id res chain seq x y z
N VAL A 1 10.51 -0.95 -6.91
CA VAL A 1 9.94 -2.22 -6.42
C VAL A 1 8.74 -1.91 -5.53
N PRO A 2 7.54 -2.37 -5.91
CA PRO A 2 6.33 -2.14 -5.13
C PRO A 2 6.44 -2.80 -3.75
N ALA A 3 5.80 -2.20 -2.75
CA ALA A 3 5.76 -2.70 -1.39
C ALA A 3 4.44 -2.30 -0.71
N ILE A 4 4.08 -3.03 0.34
CA ILE A 4 3.13 -2.50 1.31
C ILE A 4 3.95 -1.60 2.24
N ASN A 5 3.57 -0.33 2.37
CA ASN A 5 4.11 0.55 3.39
C ASN A 5 3.07 0.74 4.49
N VAL A 6 3.50 0.71 5.74
CA VAL A 6 2.64 0.88 6.93
C VAL A 6 3.24 1.93 7.86
N GLN A 7 2.43 2.44 8.78
CA GLN A 7 2.94 3.34 9.83
C GLN A 7 4.02 2.63 10.65
N LYS A 8 5.02 3.39 11.12
CA LYS A 8 6.11 2.88 11.96
C LYS A 8 5.57 2.07 13.14
N GLY A 9 6.19 0.91 13.40
CA GLY A 9 5.74 0.00 14.45
C GLY A 9 4.52 -0.84 14.08
N ASN A 10 3.95 -0.62 12.89
CA ASN A 10 2.87 -1.43 12.30
C ASN A 10 1.69 -1.68 13.26
N PRO A 11 0.99 -0.63 13.73
CA PRO A 11 -0.05 -0.74 14.76
C PRO A 11 -1.25 -1.61 14.35
N LYS A 12 -1.48 -1.80 13.05
CA LYS A 12 -2.52 -2.68 12.50
C LYS A 12 -2.05 -4.12 12.26
N ASN A 13 -0.80 -4.43 12.58
CA ASN A 13 -0.16 -5.74 12.40
C ASN A 13 -0.38 -6.32 10.99
N ILE A 14 -0.15 -5.49 9.97
CA ILE A 14 -0.28 -5.86 8.56
C ILE A 14 0.97 -6.65 8.15
N ARG A 15 0.80 -7.85 7.62
CA ARG A 15 1.88 -8.76 7.22
C ARG A 15 1.79 -9.18 5.75
N GLY A 16 0.71 -8.82 5.05
CA GLY A 16 0.52 -9.09 3.64
C GLY A 16 -0.81 -8.56 3.11
N LEU A 17 -1.13 -8.92 1.85
CA LEU A 17 -2.33 -8.46 1.14
C LEU A 17 -3.64 -8.88 1.83
N SER A 18 -3.66 -10.05 2.47
CA SER A 18 -4.84 -10.51 3.23
C SER A 18 -5.18 -9.59 4.40
N ASP A 19 -4.18 -8.99 5.03
CA ASP A 19 -4.41 -8.07 6.14
C ASP A 19 -4.96 -6.72 5.65
N LEU A 20 -4.67 -6.34 4.39
CA LEU A 20 -5.24 -5.14 3.78
C LEU A 20 -6.75 -5.25 3.55
N ALA A 21 -7.31 -6.46 3.57
CA ALA A 21 -8.75 -6.72 3.45
C ALA A 21 -9.47 -6.75 4.81
N LYS A 22 -8.76 -6.60 5.93
CA LYS A 22 -9.40 -6.54 7.26
C LYS A 22 -10.31 -5.31 7.35
N PRO A 23 -11.42 -5.37 8.11
CA PRO A 23 -12.24 -4.20 8.36
C PRO A 23 -11.42 -3.11 9.07
N ASN A 24 -11.82 -1.85 8.89
CA ASN A 24 -11.20 -0.67 9.54
C ASN A 24 -9.71 -0.45 9.20
N ILE A 25 -9.28 -0.93 8.03
CA ILE A 25 -7.99 -0.56 7.42
C ILE A 25 -8.26 0.56 6.42
N ARG A 26 -7.67 1.74 6.66
CA ARG A 26 -7.67 2.83 5.69
C ARG A 26 -6.49 2.63 4.75
N LEU A 27 -6.77 2.31 3.49
CA LEU A 27 -5.76 2.07 2.46
C LEU A 27 -5.75 3.22 1.45
N ALA A 28 -4.56 3.59 0.96
CA ALA A 28 -4.43 4.45 -0.23
C ALA A 28 -3.34 3.94 -1.18
N THR A 29 -3.37 4.45 -2.40
CA THR A 29 -2.28 4.35 -3.37
C THR A 29 -2.28 5.59 -4.27
N GLY A 30 -1.38 5.67 -5.25
CA GLY A 30 -1.48 6.66 -6.32
C GLY A 30 -2.73 6.43 -7.17
N ASN A 31 -3.23 7.44 -7.85
CA ASN A 31 -4.31 7.26 -8.82
C ASN A 31 -3.85 6.30 -9.93
N PRO A 32 -4.55 5.18 -10.18
CA PRO A 32 -4.11 4.17 -11.15
C PRO A 32 -4.07 4.68 -12.60
N GLU A 33 -4.84 5.71 -12.94
CA GLU A 33 -4.90 6.28 -14.29
C GLU A 33 -3.76 7.26 -14.59
N SER A 34 -3.18 7.89 -13.55
CA SER A 34 -2.21 8.99 -13.72
C SER A 34 -0.89 8.81 -12.96
N VAL A 35 -0.79 7.82 -12.07
CA VAL A 35 0.42 7.59 -11.25
C VAL A 35 0.84 6.14 -11.35
N CYS A 36 2.07 5.89 -11.80
CA CYS A 36 2.58 4.54 -12.05
C CYS A 36 2.43 3.59 -10.85
N ILE A 37 2.60 4.07 -9.62
CA ILE A 37 2.45 3.23 -8.43
C ILE A 37 1.00 2.77 -8.20
N GLY A 38 0.03 3.59 -8.60
CA GLY A 38 -1.39 3.23 -8.57
C GLY A 38 -1.67 2.06 -9.52
N LEU A 39 -1.15 2.14 -10.75
CA LEU A 39 -1.28 1.06 -11.73
C LEU A 39 -0.69 -0.25 -11.19
N TYR A 40 0.56 -0.22 -10.72
CA TYR A 40 1.20 -1.42 -10.16
C TYR A 40 0.50 -1.97 -8.92
N ALA A 41 -0.05 -1.10 -8.07
CA ALA A 41 -0.82 -1.52 -6.90
C ALA A 41 -2.05 -2.33 -7.33
N PHE A 42 -2.79 -1.87 -8.33
CA PHE A 42 -3.97 -2.57 -8.87
C PHE A 42 -3.57 -3.87 -9.56
N GLU A 43 -2.51 -3.87 -10.37
CA GLU A 43 -2.01 -5.10 -11.01
C GLU A 43 -1.66 -6.17 -9.98
N ILE A 44 -0.99 -5.80 -8.88
CA ILE A 44 -0.65 -6.73 -7.79
C ILE A 44 -1.91 -7.31 -7.16
N LEU A 45 -2.92 -6.48 -6.89
CA LEU A 45 -4.17 -6.93 -6.28
C LEU A 45 -4.98 -7.84 -7.20
N ILE A 46 -5.02 -7.52 -8.50
CA ILE A 46 -5.71 -8.33 -9.52
C ILE A 46 -5.00 -9.68 -9.69
N LYS A 47 -3.69 -9.69 -9.96
CA LYS A 47 -2.91 -10.93 -10.14
C LYS A 47 -2.90 -11.82 -8.90
N SER A 48 -3.12 -11.24 -7.72
CA SER A 48 -3.19 -11.97 -6.46
C SER A 48 -4.62 -12.37 -6.06
N ASN A 49 -5.65 -12.09 -6.86
CA ASN A 49 -7.07 -12.31 -6.53
C ASN A 49 -7.52 -11.63 -5.22
N PHE A 50 -6.97 -10.46 -4.92
CA PHE A 50 -7.30 -9.66 -3.73
C PHE A 50 -8.09 -8.39 -4.04
N MET A 51 -8.23 -8.01 -5.32
CA MET A 51 -8.86 -6.74 -5.70
C MET A 51 -10.27 -6.58 -5.13
N GLU A 52 -11.14 -7.58 -5.25
CA GLU A 52 -12.51 -7.51 -4.73
C GLU A 52 -12.56 -7.34 -3.20
N LYS A 53 -11.61 -7.93 -2.48
CA LYS A 53 -11.56 -7.91 -1.01
C LYS A 53 -10.93 -6.63 -0.48
N VAL A 54 -9.84 -6.19 -1.08
CA VAL A 54 -9.05 -5.02 -0.66
C VAL A 54 -9.64 -3.72 -1.22
N GLY A 55 -10.29 -3.78 -2.38
CA GLY A 55 -10.85 -2.62 -3.09
C GLY A 55 -11.73 -1.72 -2.22
N LYS A 56 -12.51 -2.35 -1.33
CA LYS A 56 -13.45 -1.67 -0.40
C LYS A 56 -12.75 -0.81 0.67
N ASN A 57 -11.47 -1.05 0.91
CA ASN A 57 -10.68 -0.36 1.94
C ASN A 57 -9.92 0.85 1.38
N PHE A 58 -9.93 1.09 0.07
CA PHE A 58 -9.37 2.32 -0.49
C PHE A 58 -10.22 3.52 -0.09
N VAL A 59 -9.62 4.44 0.67
CA VAL A 59 -10.30 5.68 1.09
C VAL A 59 -9.96 6.87 0.20
N THR A 60 -8.84 6.80 -0.53
CA THR A 60 -8.43 7.85 -1.47
C THR A 60 -7.35 7.36 -2.44
N PHE A 61 -7.20 8.08 -3.55
CA PHE A 61 -6.15 7.89 -4.55
C PHE A 61 -5.37 9.19 -4.74
N ALA A 62 -4.06 9.16 -4.47
CA ALA A 62 -3.21 10.35 -4.51
C ALA A 62 -2.75 10.70 -5.94
N GLY A 63 -2.71 11.99 -6.27
CA GLY A 63 -2.27 12.45 -7.60
C GLY A 63 -0.76 12.41 -7.86
N SER A 64 0.07 11.96 -6.92
CA SER A 64 1.51 11.77 -7.14
C SER A 64 2.12 10.83 -6.11
N GLY A 65 3.30 10.28 -6.41
CA GLY A 65 4.03 9.38 -5.48
C GLY A 65 4.36 10.04 -4.14
N SER A 66 4.80 11.30 -4.14
CA SER A 66 5.09 12.04 -2.91
C SER A 66 3.84 12.29 -2.08
N LYS A 67 2.69 12.58 -2.72
CA LYS A 67 1.41 12.70 -2.01
C LYS A 67 0.97 11.34 -1.43
N THR A 68 1.20 10.22 -2.14
CA THR A 68 0.94 8.88 -1.60
C THR A 68 1.75 8.61 -0.33
N ALA A 69 3.07 8.91 -0.35
CA ALA A 69 3.93 8.74 0.82
C ALA A 69 3.50 9.65 1.98
N ALA A 70 3.11 10.89 1.68
CA ALA A 70 2.65 11.86 2.67
C ALA A 70 1.43 11.37 3.47
N LEU A 71 0.43 10.79 2.79
CA LEU A 71 -0.79 10.25 3.42
C LEU A 71 -0.48 9.24 4.54
N LEU A 72 0.56 8.42 4.34
CA LEU A 72 0.99 7.46 5.35
C LEU A 72 1.72 8.15 6.50
N SER A 73 2.68 9.04 6.21
CA SER A 73 3.47 9.72 7.24
C SER A 73 2.65 10.64 8.13
N THR A 74 1.56 11.22 7.61
CA THR A 74 0.63 12.06 8.36
C THR A 74 -0.49 11.26 9.03
N LYS A 75 -0.45 9.91 8.95
CA LYS A 75 -1.41 8.98 9.56
C LYS A 75 -2.86 9.15 9.08
N VAL A 76 -3.06 9.78 7.92
CA VAL A 76 -4.38 9.84 7.23
C VAL A 76 -4.84 8.45 6.84
N VAL A 77 -3.91 7.56 6.50
CA VAL A 77 -4.16 6.16 6.19
C VAL A 77 -3.28 5.24 7.05
N ASP A 78 -3.68 3.98 7.15
CA ASP A 78 -2.97 2.97 7.95
C ASP A 78 -1.92 2.22 7.13
N ALA A 79 -2.16 2.10 5.82
CA ALA A 79 -1.24 1.50 4.87
C ALA A 79 -1.36 2.16 3.49
N ILE A 80 -0.30 2.00 2.68
CA ILE A 80 -0.33 2.27 1.25
C ILE A 80 0.26 1.11 0.46
N LEU A 81 -0.24 0.92 -0.76
CA LEU A 81 0.49 0.18 -1.78
C LEU A 81 1.40 1.15 -2.52
N GLY A 82 2.68 1.15 -2.14
CA GLY A 82 3.64 2.19 -2.51
C GLY A 82 4.95 1.63 -3.02
N TRP A 83 5.98 2.47 -3.02
CA TRP A 83 7.34 2.04 -3.34
C TRP A 83 8.12 1.74 -2.06
N ARG A 84 9.01 0.73 -2.11
CA ARG A 84 9.95 0.43 -1.02
C ARG A 84 10.81 1.64 -0.61
N VAL A 85 11.07 2.57 -1.53
CA VAL A 85 11.86 3.78 -1.28
C VAL A 85 11.15 4.76 -0.34
N PHE A 86 9.83 4.70 -0.19
CA PHE A 86 9.09 5.62 0.68
C PHE A 86 9.50 5.47 2.16
N ALA A 87 9.87 4.27 2.60
CA ALA A 87 10.45 4.09 3.94
C ALA A 87 11.83 4.72 4.11
N LYS A 88 12.56 5.00 3.02
CA LYS A 88 13.82 5.77 3.08
C LYS A 88 13.57 7.27 3.12
N TRP A 89 12.48 7.75 2.50
CA TRP A 89 12.09 9.16 2.58
C TRP A 89 11.63 9.51 4.00
N ASN A 90 10.86 8.60 4.62
CA ASN A 90 10.19 8.84 5.89
C ASN A 90 10.52 7.73 6.94
N PRO A 91 11.80 7.55 7.34
CA PRO A 91 12.25 6.39 8.13
C PRO A 91 11.64 6.30 9.54
N ASP A 92 11.26 7.44 10.12
CA ASP A 92 10.69 7.51 11.47
C ASP A 92 9.18 7.25 11.50
N THR A 93 8.50 7.37 10.36
CA THR A 93 7.04 7.25 10.28
C THR A 93 6.56 6.11 9.39
N THR A 94 7.43 5.54 8.55
CA THR A 94 7.08 4.52 7.56
C THR A 94 7.93 3.27 7.70
N GLU A 95 7.28 2.12 7.62
CA GLU A 95 7.91 0.80 7.59
C GLU A 95 7.45 0.01 6.36
N ASN A 96 8.33 -0.83 5.80
CA ASN A 96 8.00 -1.71 4.69
C ASN A 96 7.55 -3.08 5.18
N VAL A 97 6.38 -3.53 4.74
CA VAL A 97 5.95 -4.92 4.85
C VAL A 97 6.25 -5.62 3.53
N LEU A 98 7.19 -6.56 3.56
CA LEU A 98 7.61 -7.29 2.37
C LEU A 98 6.52 -8.26 1.92
N LEU A 99 6.10 -8.14 0.67
CA LEU A 99 5.27 -9.14 0.01
C LEU A 99 6.09 -10.43 -0.13
N LYS A 100 5.66 -11.52 0.53
CA LYS A 100 6.30 -12.83 0.38
C LYS A 100 6.25 -13.23 -1.10
N ARG A 101 7.41 -13.53 -1.68
CA ARG A 101 7.64 -13.82 -3.11
C ARG A 101 6.91 -15.06 -3.67
N LYS A 102 6.12 -15.78 -2.85
CA LYS A 102 5.71 -17.17 -3.13
C LYS A 102 4.43 -17.34 -3.98
N LYS A 103 3.89 -16.30 -4.63
CA LYS A 103 2.70 -16.39 -5.51
C LYS A 103 2.73 -15.39 -6.69
N LEU A 104 3.87 -15.21 -7.32
CA LEU A 104 3.96 -14.62 -8.66
C LEU A 104 4.71 -15.62 -9.54
N SER A 105 4.09 -16.80 -9.70
CA SER A 105 4.45 -17.69 -10.80
C SER A 105 3.78 -17.13 -12.03
N VAL A 106 4.60 -16.90 -13.05
CA VAL A 106 4.31 -16.43 -14.41
C VAL A 106 2.97 -16.88 -14.99
#